data_AF-A0A1V6UJM6-F1
#
_entry.id   AF-A0A1V6UJM6-F1
#
_cell.length_a   1.000
_cell.length_b   1.000
_cell.length_c   1.000
_cell.angle_alpha   90.00
_cell.angle_beta   90.00
_cell.angle_gamma   90.00
#
_symmetry.space_group_name_H-M   'P 1'
#
loop_
_entity.id
_entity.type
_entity.pdbx_description
1 polymer ?
#
loop_
_entity_poly.entity_id
_entity_poly.type
_entity_poly.pdbx_seq_one_letter_code
_entity_poly.pdbx_strand_id
1 'polypeptide(L)'
;MASSDALEPPSAAVSNFHTFKCCFPGCNASYRRKEHLHRHEGKHLQQSFTCSNCGRGFGRSDTLRRHVRQRHGIIEPLKRAQRACESCHAAKSRCEGGVPCDECLRRKIQCSFEDDDSTGTAENPSPTSATQRASSVKDDHPRLQNAEKTEQYIRLYFETFHLSWPFIHKASFDARHETPFLIQSMIVIGLWATREQSAQSAAVELHGKLDLALRDQKEKWDASEAIEACSTCVWPIAMYQAILLHIIFSFVISNRASTDFDLKITLPPADLGLLEALVRSCRKLGMFYYPNILAKYGETDLDSFIWVGIEEIKRFNIALYKVCGKATSSSIRDGSRGDTNAVRSLLTAGELQFPLPSNCPLWNAAGRDQWMAIVSDEKLAFLDDYCQEHWISNSAKVLDFFMS
;
A
#
# COMPACT_ATOMS: atom_id res chain seq x y z
N MET A 1 -40.96 74.03 -25.44
CA MET A 1 -39.77 73.15 -25.51
C MET A 1 -39.60 72.55 -24.13
N ALA A 2 -40.22 71.39 -23.91
CA ALA A 2 -40.29 70.71 -22.63
C ALA A 2 -39.18 69.65 -22.58
N SER A 3 -38.35 69.72 -21.55
CA SER A 3 -37.27 68.78 -21.26
C SER A 3 -37.84 67.51 -20.64
N SER A 4 -37.36 66.37 -21.11
CA SER A 4 -37.81 65.02 -20.78
C SER A 4 -37.13 64.46 -19.53
N ASP A 5 -37.96 64.02 -18.59
CA ASP A 5 -37.67 63.05 -17.54
C ASP A 5 -37.30 61.67 -18.12
N ALA A 6 -36.30 61.00 -17.53
CA ALA A 6 -36.28 59.54 -17.40
C ALA A 6 -35.26 59.10 -16.34
N LEU A 7 -35.77 58.38 -15.33
CA LEU A 7 -35.06 57.83 -14.18
C LEU A 7 -34.05 56.74 -14.54
N GLU A 8 -32.93 56.70 -13.82
CA GLU A 8 -32.01 55.57 -13.74
C GLU A 8 -32.65 54.34 -13.04
N PRO A 9 -32.39 53.10 -13.50
CA PRO A 9 -32.74 51.89 -12.75
C PRO A 9 -31.64 51.48 -11.74
N PRO A 10 -32.00 50.75 -10.67
CA PRO A 10 -31.15 50.58 -9.49
C PRO A 10 -30.10 49.48 -9.64
N SER A 11 -28.97 49.73 -8.97
CA SER A 11 -27.88 48.82 -8.64
C SER A 11 -28.35 47.43 -8.19
N ALA A 12 -27.99 46.40 -8.97
CA ALA A 12 -28.07 45.01 -8.56
C ALA A 12 -26.69 44.53 -8.10
N ALA A 13 -26.63 44.10 -6.84
CA ALA A 13 -25.45 43.60 -6.14
C ALA A 13 -24.68 42.54 -6.95
N VAL A 14 -23.40 42.80 -7.22
CA VAL A 14 -22.46 41.82 -7.77
C VAL A 14 -22.07 40.85 -6.66
N SER A 15 -22.85 39.79 -6.50
CA SER A 15 -22.47 38.61 -5.75
C SER A 15 -21.36 37.87 -6.49
N ASN A 16 -20.12 37.98 -6.02
CA ASN A 16 -18.99 37.16 -6.44
C ASN A 16 -19.26 35.68 -6.08
N PHE A 17 -19.90 34.95 -6.98
CA PHE A 17 -19.97 33.49 -6.90
C PHE A 17 -18.78 32.90 -7.63
N HIS A 18 -17.87 32.27 -6.90
CA HIS A 18 -16.77 31.50 -7.47
C HIS A 18 -17.36 30.33 -8.30
N THR A 19 -17.29 30.42 -9.62
CA THR A 19 -17.73 29.35 -10.53
C THR A 19 -16.58 28.43 -10.85
N PHE A 20 -16.79 27.12 -10.77
CA PHE A 20 -15.82 26.08 -11.12
C PHE A 20 -15.90 25.83 -12.63
N LYS A 21 -14.79 26.02 -13.34
CA LYS A 21 -14.69 25.85 -14.80
C LYS A 21 -14.05 24.50 -15.13
N CYS A 22 -14.52 23.85 -16.20
CA CYS A 22 -13.91 22.64 -16.72
C CYS A 22 -12.58 22.97 -17.42
N CYS A 23 -11.54 22.22 -17.11
CA CYS A 23 -10.20 22.41 -17.67
C CYS A 23 -9.92 21.54 -18.91
N PHE A 24 -10.93 20.83 -19.44
CA PHE A 24 -10.76 19.95 -20.59
C PHE A 24 -10.52 20.75 -21.89
N PRO A 25 -9.51 20.41 -22.73
CA PRO A 25 -9.21 21.17 -23.94
C PRO A 25 -10.42 21.27 -24.88
N GLY A 26 -10.88 22.49 -25.14
CA GLY A 26 -12.06 22.76 -25.99
C GLY A 26 -13.41 22.74 -25.25
N CYS A 27 -13.42 22.54 -23.93
CA CYS A 27 -14.64 22.63 -23.12
C CYS A 27 -14.72 23.96 -22.35
N ASN A 28 -15.82 24.69 -22.52
CA ASN A 28 -16.07 25.98 -21.84
C ASN A 28 -17.14 25.88 -20.75
N ALA A 29 -17.45 24.67 -20.27
CA ALA A 29 -18.49 24.48 -19.26
C ALA A 29 -18.05 25.03 -17.90
N SER A 30 -18.96 25.71 -17.20
CA SER A 30 -18.73 26.22 -15.86
C SER A 30 -19.95 26.00 -14.97
N TYR A 31 -19.70 25.72 -13.70
CA TYR A 31 -20.72 25.31 -12.74
C TYR A 31 -20.57 26.07 -11.43
N ARG A 32 -21.70 26.40 -10.82
CA ARG A 32 -21.75 27.06 -9.50
C ARG A 32 -21.38 26.14 -8.33
N ARG A 33 -21.35 24.82 -8.57
CA ARG A 33 -21.00 23.81 -7.56
C ARG A 33 -20.02 22.81 -8.16
N LYS A 34 -18.98 22.46 -7.38
CA LYS A 34 -17.93 21.50 -7.77
C LYS A 34 -18.52 20.13 -8.14
N GLU A 35 -19.58 19.68 -7.47
CA GLU A 35 -20.29 18.41 -7.78
C GLU A 35 -20.81 18.34 -9.23
N HIS A 36 -21.38 19.44 -9.74
CA HIS A 36 -21.91 19.47 -11.11
C HIS A 36 -20.79 19.51 -12.15
N LEU A 37 -19.65 20.13 -11.81
CA LEU A 37 -18.45 20.07 -12.64
C LEU A 37 -17.89 18.64 -12.70
N HIS A 38 -17.78 17.94 -11.56
CA HIS A 38 -17.32 16.55 -11.54
C HIS A 38 -18.21 15.61 -12.36
N ARG A 39 -19.55 15.75 -12.26
CA ARG A 39 -20.48 14.99 -13.11
C ARG A 39 -20.31 15.30 -14.59
N HIS A 40 -19.95 16.53 -14.93
CA HIS A 40 -19.67 16.95 -16.30
C HIS A 40 -18.33 16.39 -16.80
N GLU A 41 -17.28 16.43 -15.99
CA GLU A 41 -15.96 15.89 -16.33
C GLU A 41 -15.98 14.38 -16.55
N GLY A 42 -16.81 13.65 -15.80
CA GLY A 42 -17.08 12.23 -16.05
C GLY A 42 -17.64 11.92 -17.45
N LYS A 43 -18.22 12.91 -18.15
CA LYS A 43 -18.68 12.74 -19.55
C LYS A 43 -17.55 12.87 -20.56
N HIS A 44 -16.49 13.61 -20.25
CA HIS A 44 -15.27 13.63 -21.07
C HIS A 44 -14.55 12.28 -21.02
N LEU A 45 -14.63 11.59 -19.88
CA LEU A 45 -14.06 10.26 -19.66
C LEU A 45 -14.81 9.09 -20.34
N GLN A 46 -15.94 9.31 -21.02
CA GLN A 46 -16.59 8.27 -21.84
C GLN A 46 -15.86 8.06 -23.18
N GLN A 47 -14.56 7.76 -23.12
CA GLN A 47 -13.80 7.31 -24.26
C GLN A 47 -14.05 5.82 -24.50
N SER A 48 -14.27 5.45 -25.76
CA SER A 48 -14.74 4.13 -26.19
C SER A 48 -13.82 2.98 -25.74
N PHE A 49 -14.38 1.99 -25.04
CA PHE A 49 -13.76 0.70 -24.72
C PHE A 49 -13.45 -0.07 -26.01
N THR A 50 -12.18 -0.27 -26.34
CA THR A 50 -11.74 -0.95 -27.56
C THR A 50 -11.45 -2.43 -27.31
N CYS A 51 -11.88 -3.30 -28.22
CA CYS A 51 -11.59 -4.73 -28.14
C CYS A 51 -10.15 -5.02 -28.59
N SER A 52 -9.31 -5.55 -27.71
CA SER A 52 -7.90 -5.85 -28.03
C SER A 52 -7.72 -6.85 -29.18
N ASN A 53 -8.70 -7.73 -29.43
CA ASN A 53 -8.62 -8.74 -30.48
C ASN A 53 -9.06 -8.25 -31.88
N CYS A 54 -9.83 -7.17 -32.00
CA CYS A 54 -10.32 -6.69 -33.30
C CYS A 54 -10.39 -5.17 -33.46
N GLY A 55 -9.96 -4.40 -32.45
CA GLY A 55 -9.86 -2.94 -32.47
C GLY A 55 -11.18 -2.18 -32.43
N ARG A 56 -12.35 -2.84 -32.37
CA ARG A 56 -13.66 -2.15 -32.35
C ARG A 56 -13.90 -1.41 -31.03
N GLY A 57 -14.29 -0.13 -31.12
CA GLY A 57 -14.63 0.72 -29.97
C GLY A 57 -16.11 0.62 -29.56
N PHE A 58 -16.37 0.60 -28.26
CA PHE A 58 -17.68 0.49 -27.63
C PHE A 58 -17.86 1.58 -26.56
N GLY A 59 -19.02 2.23 -26.48
CA GLY A 59 -19.25 3.28 -25.48
C GLY A 59 -19.39 2.81 -24.03
N ARG A 60 -19.46 1.49 -23.78
CA ARG A 60 -19.65 0.89 -22.45
C ARG A 60 -18.96 -0.49 -22.31
N SER A 61 -18.44 -0.78 -21.11
CA SER A 61 -17.68 -2.00 -20.75
C SER A 61 -18.48 -3.32 -20.89
N ASP A 62 -19.78 -3.29 -20.58
CA ASP A 62 -20.70 -4.42 -20.74
C ASP A 62 -20.88 -4.84 -22.21
N THR A 63 -20.90 -3.86 -23.10
CA THR A 63 -21.09 -4.05 -24.54
C THR A 63 -19.82 -4.64 -25.17
N LEU A 64 -18.65 -4.21 -24.70
CA LEU A 64 -17.36 -4.81 -25.04
C LEU A 64 -17.28 -6.27 -24.57
N ARG A 65 -17.65 -6.57 -23.32
CA ARG A 65 -17.64 -7.94 -22.78
C ARG A 65 -18.54 -8.90 -23.56
N ARG A 66 -19.75 -8.45 -23.94
CA ARG A 66 -20.65 -9.23 -24.80
C ARG A 66 -20.03 -9.49 -26.17
N HIS A 67 -19.40 -8.48 -26.75
CA HIS A 67 -18.71 -8.60 -28.03
C HIS A 67 -17.56 -9.63 -27.97
N VAL A 68 -16.70 -9.57 -26.95
CA VAL A 68 -15.60 -10.53 -26.76
C VAL A 68 -16.13 -11.95 -26.56
N ARG A 69 -17.17 -12.12 -25.73
CA ARG A 69 -17.77 -13.44 -25.49
C ARG A 69 -18.41 -14.06 -26.73
N GLN A 70 -19.08 -13.24 -27.55
CA GLN A 70 -19.80 -13.71 -28.75
C GLN A 70 -18.92 -13.86 -30.00
N ARG A 71 -17.83 -13.08 -30.11
CA ARG A 71 -17.00 -13.03 -31.32
C ARG A 71 -15.61 -13.64 -31.12
N HIS A 72 -15.13 -13.75 -29.88
CA HIS A 72 -13.81 -14.28 -29.56
C HIS A 72 -13.86 -15.49 -28.58
N GLY A 73 -15.03 -15.83 -28.03
CA GLY A 73 -15.25 -17.07 -27.29
C GLY A 73 -14.53 -17.19 -25.93
N ILE A 74 -13.95 -16.11 -25.42
CA ILE A 74 -13.17 -16.13 -24.17
C ILE A 74 -14.09 -16.07 -22.95
N ILE A 75 -14.05 -17.10 -22.10
CA ILE A 75 -14.70 -17.17 -20.79
C ILE A 75 -13.59 -17.18 -19.73
N GLU A 76 -13.44 -16.10 -18.96
CA GLU A 76 -12.54 -16.10 -17.80
C GLU A 76 -13.15 -16.88 -16.62
N PRO A 77 -12.34 -17.58 -15.80
CA PRO A 77 -12.84 -18.42 -14.71
C PRO A 77 -13.23 -17.59 -13.49
N LEU A 78 -14.51 -17.62 -13.12
CA LEU A 78 -15.00 -17.08 -11.86
C LEU A 78 -14.63 -18.02 -10.70
N LYS A 79 -13.82 -17.56 -9.74
CA LYS A 79 -13.64 -18.21 -8.43
C LYS A 79 -14.91 -18.05 -7.59
N ARG A 80 -15.97 -18.82 -7.87
CA ARG A 80 -17.17 -18.89 -7.04
C ARG A 80 -17.29 -20.31 -6.49
N ALA A 81 -17.35 -20.47 -5.16
CA ALA A 81 -17.58 -21.77 -4.54
C ALA A 81 -18.90 -22.36 -5.04
N GLN A 82 -18.86 -23.59 -5.57
CA GLN A 82 -20.02 -24.26 -6.17
C GLN A 82 -21.04 -24.75 -5.12
N ARG A 83 -20.64 -24.93 -3.86
CA ARG A 83 -21.52 -25.35 -2.75
C ARG A 83 -21.19 -24.62 -1.45
N ALA A 84 -22.22 -24.33 -0.65
CA ALA A 84 -22.06 -23.82 0.71
C ALA A 84 -21.82 -24.98 1.68
N CYS A 85 -21.01 -24.77 2.73
CA CYS A 85 -20.85 -25.73 3.83
C CYS A 85 -22.16 -25.87 4.63
N GLU A 86 -22.32 -26.97 5.39
CA GLU A 86 -23.53 -27.25 6.18
C GLU A 86 -23.87 -26.12 7.13
N SER A 87 -22.87 -25.60 7.86
CA SER A 87 -23.04 -24.53 8.83
C SER A 87 -23.53 -23.22 8.19
N CYS A 88 -23.09 -22.89 6.98
CA CYS A 88 -23.57 -21.73 6.25
C CYS A 88 -24.92 -21.98 5.57
N HIS A 89 -25.17 -23.21 5.10
CA HIS A 89 -26.44 -23.61 4.51
C HIS A 89 -27.56 -23.61 5.55
N ALA A 90 -27.35 -24.22 6.72
CA ALA A 90 -28.28 -24.25 7.84
C ALA A 90 -28.55 -22.84 8.39
N ALA A 91 -27.54 -21.97 8.38
CA ALA A 91 -27.70 -20.57 8.77
C ALA A 91 -28.28 -19.67 7.67
N LYS A 92 -28.54 -20.20 6.47
CA LYS A 92 -28.93 -19.45 5.26
C LYS A 92 -28.00 -18.24 4.99
N SER A 93 -26.72 -18.37 5.34
CA SER A 93 -25.70 -17.35 5.17
C SER A 93 -24.84 -17.63 3.94
N ARG A 94 -24.31 -16.59 3.31
CA ARG A 94 -23.41 -16.72 2.16
C ARG A 94 -22.15 -17.47 2.57
N CYS A 95 -21.78 -18.50 1.82
CA CYS A 95 -20.55 -19.26 2.01
C CYS A 95 -19.56 -18.90 0.90
N GLU A 96 -18.37 -18.47 1.28
CA GLU A 96 -17.33 -18.04 0.34
C GLU A 96 -16.41 -19.19 -0.10
N GLY A 97 -16.56 -20.37 0.53
CA GLY A 97 -15.74 -21.55 0.28
C GLY A 97 -14.51 -21.62 1.18
N GLY A 98 -13.73 -22.71 1.08
CA GLY A 98 -12.60 -23.02 1.97
C GLY A 98 -12.96 -23.97 3.13
N VAL A 99 -11.97 -24.72 3.65
CA VAL A 99 -12.12 -25.62 4.81
C VAL A 99 -11.10 -25.22 5.89
N PRO A 100 -11.51 -24.59 7.00
CA PRO A 100 -12.85 -24.05 7.28
C PRO A 100 -13.13 -22.76 6.48
N CYS A 101 -14.40 -22.52 6.11
CA CYS A 101 -14.77 -21.27 5.42
C CYS A 101 -14.79 -20.06 6.38
N ASP A 102 -14.55 -18.86 5.84
CA ASP A 102 -14.37 -17.64 6.63
C ASP A 102 -15.56 -17.30 7.54
N GLU A 103 -16.79 -17.57 7.09
CA GLU A 103 -17.98 -17.32 7.92
C GLU A 103 -18.08 -18.31 9.10
N CYS A 104 -17.65 -19.55 8.92
CA CYS A 104 -17.56 -20.53 10.02
C CYS A 104 -16.42 -20.19 10.99
N LEU A 105 -15.29 -19.69 10.46
CA LEU A 105 -14.15 -19.23 11.28
C LEU A 105 -14.55 -18.01 12.14
N ARG A 106 -15.24 -17.05 11.54
CA ARG A 106 -15.75 -15.85 12.23
C ARG A 106 -16.77 -16.18 13.31
N ARG A 107 -17.63 -17.15 13.06
CA ARG A 107 -18.63 -17.64 14.02
C ARG A 107 -18.07 -18.65 15.02
N LYS A 108 -16.80 -19.05 14.86
CA LYS A 108 -16.12 -20.08 15.66
C LYS A 108 -16.94 -21.38 15.74
N ILE A 109 -17.54 -21.76 14.62
CA ILE A 109 -18.31 -23.00 14.47
C ILE A 109 -17.60 -23.96 13.52
N GLN A 110 -17.83 -25.25 13.71
CA GLN A 110 -17.23 -26.27 12.87
C GLN A 110 -17.75 -26.15 11.42
N CYS A 111 -16.82 -26.20 10.46
CA CYS A 111 -17.13 -26.16 9.04
C CYS A 111 -17.04 -27.58 8.47
N SER A 112 -18.18 -28.18 8.14
CA SER A 112 -18.30 -29.50 7.49
C SER A 112 -18.88 -29.37 6.09
N PHE A 113 -18.42 -30.25 5.20
CA PHE A 113 -19.01 -30.51 3.90
C PHE A 113 -19.26 -32.02 3.84
N GLU A 114 -20.51 -32.46 3.73
CA GLU A 114 -20.82 -33.88 3.47
C GLU A 114 -20.11 -34.35 2.19
N ASP A 115 -19.29 -35.39 2.36
CA ASP A 115 -18.71 -36.16 1.27
C ASP A 115 -19.68 -37.30 0.95
N ASP A 116 -20.37 -37.18 -0.18
CA ASP A 116 -21.17 -38.27 -0.74
C ASP A 116 -20.24 -39.11 -1.64
N ASP A 117 -19.39 -39.93 -1.02
CA ASP A 117 -18.93 -41.19 -1.60
C ASP A 117 -18.34 -42.11 -0.51
N SER A 118 -19.14 -43.03 0.03
CA SER A 118 -18.70 -44.43 0.20
C SER A 118 -19.88 -45.33 0.55
N THR A 119 -20.26 -46.15 -0.42
CA THR A 119 -20.79 -47.50 -0.22
C THR A 119 -20.10 -48.21 0.96
N GLY A 120 -20.90 -48.74 1.90
CA GLY A 120 -20.64 -49.91 2.76
C GLY A 120 -19.34 -49.89 3.58
N THR A 121 -19.37 -50.00 4.91
CA THR A 121 -19.98 -51.10 5.65
C THR A 121 -20.08 -50.71 7.12
N ALA A 122 -21.19 -51.07 7.75
CA ALA A 122 -21.47 -50.88 9.16
C ALA A 122 -20.65 -51.83 10.04
N GLU A 123 -20.30 -51.42 11.25
CA GLU A 123 -20.56 -52.20 12.48
C GLU A 123 -20.47 -51.33 13.75
N ASN A 124 -21.22 -51.77 14.77
CA ASN A 124 -21.93 -51.03 15.83
C ASN A 124 -21.10 -50.52 17.03
N PRO A 125 -21.70 -49.64 17.88
CA PRO A 125 -21.10 -49.08 19.09
C PRO A 125 -21.47 -49.86 20.37
N SER A 126 -20.60 -49.85 21.39
CA SER A 126 -20.97 -49.95 22.83
C SER A 126 -19.78 -49.69 23.80
N PRO A 127 -20.05 -49.36 25.09
CA PRO A 127 -19.22 -48.47 25.92
C PRO A 127 -18.44 -49.20 27.04
N THR A 128 -17.76 -48.39 27.88
CA THR A 128 -16.89 -48.70 29.05
C THR A 128 -15.41 -48.83 28.68
N SER A 129 -14.44 -48.20 29.34
CA SER A 129 -14.27 -48.00 30.78
C SER A 129 -13.18 -46.94 31.04
N ALA A 130 -13.30 -46.29 32.20
CA ALA A 130 -12.27 -45.43 32.76
C ALA A 130 -10.95 -46.19 32.98
N THR A 131 -9.80 -45.53 32.78
CA THR A 131 -8.70 -45.42 33.76
C THR A 131 -7.58 -44.51 33.19
N GLN A 132 -7.41 -43.39 33.88
CA GLN A 132 -6.20 -42.61 34.14
C GLN A 132 -4.92 -42.91 33.32
N ARG A 133 -4.37 -41.85 32.68
CA ARG A 133 -2.93 -41.60 32.78
C ARG A 133 -2.56 -40.13 32.59
N ALA A 134 -2.06 -39.57 33.69
CA ALA A 134 -1.00 -38.58 33.83
C ALA A 134 -0.88 -37.45 32.79
N SER A 135 -1.16 -36.25 33.30
CA SER A 135 -0.56 -34.96 32.95
C SER A 135 0.80 -35.03 32.25
N SER A 136 0.87 -34.47 31.05
CA SER A 136 2.10 -33.91 30.49
C SER A 136 1.79 -32.51 29.96
N VAL A 137 1.70 -31.55 30.89
CA VAL A 137 1.81 -30.12 30.56
C VAL A 137 3.30 -29.89 30.26
N LYS A 138 3.71 -30.11 29.01
CA LYS A 138 5.03 -29.71 28.54
C LYS A 138 4.94 -28.26 28.08
N ASP A 139 5.20 -27.38 29.03
CA ASP A 139 6.01 -26.17 28.89
C ASP A 139 5.82 -25.34 27.60
N ASP A 140 4.67 -24.65 27.49
CA ASP A 140 4.42 -23.58 26.50
C ASP A 140 5.04 -22.23 26.92
N HIS A 141 5.66 -22.15 28.10
CA HIS A 141 6.19 -20.92 28.69
C HIS A 141 7.29 -20.22 27.85
N PRO A 142 8.24 -20.92 27.19
CA PRO A 142 9.26 -20.27 26.37
C PRO A 142 8.69 -19.66 25.08
N ARG A 143 7.63 -20.26 24.52
CA ARG A 143 6.98 -19.77 23.29
C ARG A 143 6.16 -18.53 23.56
N LEU A 144 5.44 -18.51 24.69
CA LEU A 144 4.68 -17.34 25.15
C LEU A 144 5.62 -16.15 25.45
N GLN A 145 6.72 -16.37 26.16
CA GLN A 145 7.70 -15.31 26.43
C GLN A 145 8.35 -14.74 25.16
N ASN A 146 8.62 -15.59 24.15
CA ASN A 146 9.15 -15.11 22.88
C ASN A 146 8.12 -14.30 22.09
N ALA A 147 6.85 -14.70 22.10
CA ALA A 147 5.78 -13.95 21.45
C ALA A 147 5.56 -12.57 22.10
N GLU A 148 5.56 -12.51 23.43
CA GLU A 148 5.44 -11.25 24.19
C GLU A 148 6.60 -10.29 23.89
N LYS A 149 7.83 -10.81 23.82
CA LYS A 149 9.01 -10.01 23.44
C LYS A 149 8.92 -9.52 21.99
N THR A 150 8.44 -10.36 21.07
CA THR A 150 8.23 -9.95 19.67
C THR A 150 7.24 -8.80 19.58
N GLU A 151 6.10 -8.88 20.28
CA GLU A 151 5.11 -7.82 20.30
C GLU A 151 5.65 -6.53 20.92
N GLN A 152 6.46 -6.64 22.00
CA GLN A 152 7.14 -5.51 22.60
C GLN A 152 8.08 -4.79 21.62
N TYR A 153 8.89 -5.51 20.84
CA TYR A 153 9.80 -4.89 19.88
C TYR A 153 9.05 -4.24 18.69
N ILE A 154 7.98 -4.87 18.21
CA ILE A 154 7.10 -4.29 17.18
C ILE A 154 6.45 -3.01 17.69
N ARG A 155 6.00 -3.00 18.95
CA ARG A 155 5.46 -1.80 19.59
C ARG A 155 6.50 -0.67 19.64
N LEU A 156 7.73 -0.98 20.06
CA LEU A 156 8.83 -0.01 20.08
C LEU A 156 9.14 0.54 18.68
N TYR A 157 9.06 -0.27 17.63
CA TYR A 157 9.17 0.21 16.25
C TYR A 157 8.13 1.30 15.95
N PHE A 158 6.85 1.08 16.27
CA PHE A 158 5.79 2.06 16.01
C PHE A 158 5.91 3.32 16.88
N GLU A 159 6.43 3.21 18.10
CA GLU A 159 6.57 4.33 19.04
C GLU A 159 7.82 5.18 18.77
N THR A 160 8.83 4.65 18.07
CA THR A 160 10.10 5.35 17.87
C THR A 160 10.41 5.63 16.40
N PHE A 161 10.45 4.60 15.56
CA PHE A 161 10.88 4.70 14.18
C PHE A 161 9.77 5.19 13.25
N HIS A 162 8.56 4.66 13.41
CA HIS A 162 7.42 4.98 12.55
C HIS A 162 7.07 6.48 12.57
N LEU A 163 7.38 7.20 13.66
CA LEU A 163 7.18 8.65 13.74
C LEU A 163 7.98 9.42 12.69
N SER A 164 9.19 8.96 12.39
CA SER A 164 10.07 9.57 11.38
C SER A 164 9.87 8.97 9.99
N TRP A 165 9.45 7.70 9.93
CA TRP A 165 9.32 6.91 8.71
C TRP A 165 7.96 6.19 8.63
N PRO A 166 6.85 6.93 8.43
CA PRO A 166 5.50 6.39 8.55
C PRO A 166 5.02 5.68 7.27
N PHE A 167 5.68 4.61 6.85
CA PHE A 167 5.33 3.90 5.60
C PHE A 167 4.73 2.50 5.77
N ILE A 168 4.39 2.12 7.01
CA ILE A 168 3.64 0.91 7.36
C ILE A 168 2.44 1.34 8.18
N HIS A 169 1.21 1.06 7.73
CA HIS A 169 0.02 1.52 8.45
C HIS A 169 -0.25 0.72 9.73
N LYS A 170 -0.17 1.39 10.89
CA LYS A 170 -0.27 0.75 12.21
C LYS A 170 -1.59 -0.01 12.42
N ALA A 171 -2.72 0.54 11.98
CA ALA A 171 -4.02 -0.04 12.30
C ALA A 171 -4.40 -1.24 11.43
N SER A 172 -3.80 -1.38 10.24
CA SER A 172 -4.01 -2.54 9.36
C SER A 172 -2.94 -3.63 9.52
N PHE A 173 -1.84 -3.33 10.21
CA PHE A 173 -0.75 -4.27 10.45
C PHE A 173 -1.16 -5.38 11.43
N ASP A 174 -1.04 -6.64 11.02
CA ASP A 174 -1.21 -7.82 11.88
C ASP A 174 0.03 -8.70 11.81
N ALA A 175 0.80 -8.71 12.90
CA ALA A 175 2.07 -9.44 12.98
C ALA A 175 1.96 -10.95 12.67
N ARG A 176 0.76 -11.54 12.79
CA ARG A 176 0.52 -12.98 12.55
C ARG A 176 0.34 -13.32 11.09
N HIS A 177 -0.03 -12.34 10.26
CA HIS A 177 -0.33 -12.52 8.84
C HIS A 177 0.71 -11.87 7.93
N GLU A 178 1.66 -11.13 8.53
CA GLU A 178 2.73 -10.46 7.81
C GLU A 178 3.90 -11.39 7.46
N THR A 179 4.69 -10.97 6.48
CA THR A 179 5.84 -11.76 6.04
C THR A 179 6.92 -11.81 7.13
N PRO A 180 7.63 -12.95 7.29
CA PRO A 180 8.71 -13.07 8.28
C PRO A 180 9.80 -12.01 8.12
N PHE A 181 10.11 -11.60 6.88
CA PHE A 181 11.09 -10.55 6.61
C PHE A 181 10.66 -9.19 7.18
N LEU A 182 9.41 -8.79 6.95
CA LEU A 182 8.92 -7.51 7.48
C LEU A 182 8.93 -7.51 9.00
N ILE A 183 8.45 -8.59 9.62
CA ILE A 183 8.45 -8.75 11.08
C ILE A 183 9.86 -8.70 11.65
N GLN A 184 10.80 -9.45 11.07
CA GLN A 184 12.18 -9.46 11.53
C GLN A 184 12.86 -8.10 11.35
N SER A 185 12.64 -7.40 10.24
CA SER A 185 13.14 -6.03 10.03
C SER A 185 12.59 -5.04 11.06
N MET A 186 11.31 -5.14 11.42
CA MET A 186 10.73 -4.32 12.49
C MET A 186 11.30 -4.67 13.87
N ILE A 187 11.51 -5.97 14.15
CA ILE A 187 12.13 -6.44 15.40
C ILE A 187 13.56 -5.93 15.51
N VAL A 188 14.36 -5.92 14.43
CA VAL A 188 15.73 -5.36 14.44
C VAL A 188 15.72 -3.92 14.95
N ILE A 189 14.81 -3.10 14.43
CA ILE A 189 14.68 -1.70 14.85
C ILE A 189 14.19 -1.60 16.29
N GLY A 190 13.20 -2.42 16.67
CA GLY A 190 12.67 -2.47 18.05
C GLY A 190 13.72 -2.87 19.08
N LEU A 191 14.52 -3.90 18.78
CA LEU A 191 15.68 -4.32 19.57
C LEU A 191 16.67 -3.18 19.72
N TRP A 192 16.98 -2.47 18.64
CA TRP A 192 17.91 -1.34 18.68
C TRP A 192 17.39 -0.18 19.54
N ALA A 193 16.08 0.07 19.48
CA ALA A 193 15.40 1.13 20.21
C ALA A 193 15.42 0.93 21.74
N THR A 194 15.58 -0.31 22.24
CA THR A 194 15.70 -0.60 23.68
C THR A 194 16.89 0.08 24.35
N ARG A 195 17.95 0.41 23.58
CA ARG A 195 19.25 0.90 24.08
C ARG A 195 20.00 -0.05 25.00
N GLU A 196 19.53 -1.28 25.16
CA GLU A 196 20.26 -2.31 25.90
C GLU A 196 21.37 -2.88 25.02
N GLN A 197 22.60 -2.97 25.55
CA GLN A 197 23.75 -3.39 24.75
C GLN A 197 23.60 -4.82 24.20
N SER A 198 23.00 -5.72 24.97
CA SER A 198 22.66 -7.09 24.56
C SER A 198 21.65 -7.11 23.40
N ALA A 199 20.57 -6.34 23.52
CA ALA A 199 19.54 -6.22 22.49
C ALA A 199 20.05 -5.54 21.22
N GLN A 200 20.86 -4.48 21.33
CA GLN A 200 21.51 -3.83 20.19
C GLN A 200 22.49 -4.76 19.47
N SER A 201 23.21 -5.59 20.22
CA SER A 201 24.09 -6.61 19.64
C SER A 201 23.28 -7.66 18.88
N ALA A 202 22.17 -8.12 19.46
CA ALA A 202 21.23 -9.02 18.79
C ALA A 202 20.57 -8.40 17.55
N ALA A 203 20.28 -7.09 17.56
CA ALA A 203 19.76 -6.36 16.40
C ALA A 203 20.76 -6.38 15.23
N VAL A 204 22.05 -6.13 15.51
CA VAL A 204 23.11 -6.18 14.49
C VAL A 204 23.31 -7.59 13.94
N GLU A 205 23.28 -8.61 14.81
CA GLU A 205 23.37 -10.01 14.38
C GLU A 205 22.19 -10.40 13.49
N LEU A 206 20.97 -10.04 13.89
CA LEU A 206 19.75 -10.32 13.12
C LEU A 206 19.76 -9.55 11.79
N HIS A 207 20.21 -8.29 11.77
CA HIS A 207 20.41 -7.52 10.54
C HIS A 207 21.37 -8.21 9.57
N GLY A 208 22.49 -8.76 10.06
CA GLY A 208 23.42 -9.53 9.24
C GLY A 208 22.81 -10.81 8.66
N LYS A 209 21.97 -11.52 9.44
CA LYS A 209 21.23 -12.70 8.94
C LYS A 209 20.21 -12.31 7.88
N LEU A 210 19.50 -11.20 8.08
CA LEU A 210 18.55 -10.66 7.11
C LEU A 210 19.25 -10.24 5.82
N ASP A 211 20.42 -9.62 5.90
CA ASP A 211 21.20 -9.23 4.72
C ASP A 211 21.49 -10.43 3.81
N LEU A 212 21.98 -11.53 4.39
CA LEU A 212 22.26 -12.77 3.66
C LEU A 212 20.98 -13.33 3.02
N ALA A 213 19.89 -13.38 3.76
CA ALA A 213 18.62 -13.92 3.28
C ALA A 213 17.97 -13.03 2.18
N LEU A 214 18.06 -11.71 2.30
CA LEU A 214 17.56 -10.76 1.28
C LEU A 214 18.32 -10.92 -0.04
N ARG A 215 19.64 -11.12 0.03
CA ARG A 215 20.50 -11.34 -1.14
C ARG A 215 20.25 -12.70 -1.78
N ASP A 216 20.10 -13.76 -0.99
CA ASP A 216 19.74 -15.09 -1.49
C ASP A 216 18.40 -15.10 -2.23
N GLN A 217 17.43 -14.32 -1.74
CA GLN A 217 16.12 -14.22 -2.36
C GLN A 217 16.00 -13.13 -3.44
N LYS A 218 17.10 -12.52 -3.88
CA LYS A 218 17.10 -11.39 -4.82
C LYS A 218 16.27 -11.66 -6.07
N GLU A 219 16.41 -12.82 -6.69
CA GLU A 219 15.66 -13.20 -7.89
C GLU A 219 14.14 -13.25 -7.69
N LYS A 220 13.66 -13.42 -6.46
CA LYS A 220 12.22 -13.52 -6.16
C LYS A 220 11.54 -12.16 -6.03
N TRP A 221 12.27 -11.14 -5.58
CA TRP A 221 11.70 -9.82 -5.30
C TRP A 221 12.15 -8.74 -6.29
N ASP A 222 13.29 -8.94 -6.95
CA ASP A 222 13.87 -7.98 -7.88
C ASP A 222 13.15 -8.02 -9.24
N ALA A 223 12.15 -7.16 -9.37
CA ALA A 223 11.39 -7.00 -10.59
C ALA A 223 12.18 -6.32 -11.71
N SER A 224 13.38 -5.75 -11.47
CA SER A 224 14.15 -5.12 -12.54
C SER A 224 14.69 -6.12 -13.56
N GLU A 225 15.01 -7.32 -13.12
CA GLU A 225 15.54 -8.41 -13.94
C GLU A 225 14.45 -9.31 -14.53
N ALA A 226 13.21 -9.19 -14.05
CA ALA A 226 12.09 -9.99 -14.51
C ALA A 226 11.56 -9.49 -15.86
N ILE A 227 11.59 -10.39 -16.87
CA ILE A 227 11.14 -10.10 -18.25
C ILE A 227 9.66 -9.69 -18.28
N GLU A 228 8.82 -10.34 -17.47
CA GLU A 228 7.36 -10.16 -17.44
C GLU A 228 6.89 -9.06 -16.47
N ALA A 229 7.79 -8.44 -15.71
CA ALA A 229 7.41 -7.41 -14.75
C ALA A 229 6.84 -6.17 -15.45
N CYS A 230 5.67 -5.73 -15.03
CA CYS A 230 4.99 -4.54 -15.54
C CYS A 230 4.08 -3.90 -14.50
N SER A 231 3.42 -2.80 -14.88
CA SER A 231 2.57 -2.04 -13.97
C SER A 231 1.33 -2.80 -13.48
N THR A 232 0.93 -3.90 -14.12
CA THR A 232 -0.23 -4.71 -13.70
C THR A 232 0.13 -5.86 -12.75
N CYS A 233 1.42 -6.19 -12.58
CA CYS A 233 1.87 -7.26 -11.68
C CYS A 233 1.50 -6.98 -10.22
N VAL A 234 1.37 -8.03 -9.41
CA VAL A 234 1.21 -7.89 -7.95
C VAL A 234 2.48 -7.26 -7.37
N TRP A 235 2.30 -6.31 -6.46
CA TRP A 235 3.43 -5.64 -5.81
C TRP A 235 3.80 -6.35 -4.50
N PRO A 236 5.06 -6.78 -4.31
CA PRO A 236 5.50 -7.41 -3.07
C PRO A 236 5.80 -6.35 -2.00
N ILE A 237 4.78 -5.60 -1.59
CA ILE A 237 4.92 -4.40 -0.74
C ILE A 237 5.60 -4.70 0.59
N ALA A 238 5.17 -5.75 1.31
CA ALA A 238 5.78 -6.14 2.58
C ALA A 238 7.28 -6.43 2.44
N MET A 239 7.69 -7.06 1.32
CA MET A 239 9.10 -7.32 1.04
C MET A 239 9.87 -6.02 0.76
N TYR A 240 9.30 -5.11 -0.01
CA TYR A 240 9.92 -3.82 -0.32
C TYR A 240 10.04 -2.92 0.91
N GLN A 241 9.02 -2.91 1.77
CA GLN A 241 9.07 -2.28 3.09
C GLN A 241 10.20 -2.89 3.94
N ALA A 242 10.32 -4.22 3.97
CA ALA A 242 11.38 -4.91 4.72
C ALA A 242 12.79 -4.55 4.22
N ILE A 243 12.99 -4.50 2.89
CA ILE A 243 14.25 -4.09 2.26
C ILE A 243 14.57 -2.62 2.59
N LEU A 244 13.58 -1.73 2.52
CA LEU A 244 13.79 -0.32 2.84
C LEU A 244 14.15 -0.13 4.32
N LEU A 245 13.49 -0.85 5.23
CA LEU A 245 13.86 -0.87 6.66
C LEU A 245 15.29 -1.38 6.88
N HIS A 246 15.69 -2.44 6.17
CA HIS A 246 17.05 -2.99 6.21
C HIS A 246 18.10 -1.95 5.82
N ILE A 247 17.87 -1.24 4.71
CA ILE A 247 18.76 -0.17 4.22
C ILE A 247 18.82 0.99 5.21
N ILE A 248 17.66 1.45 5.71
CA ILE A 248 17.61 2.53 6.71
C ILE A 248 18.37 2.12 7.97
N PHE A 249 18.23 0.88 8.42
CA PHE A 249 18.95 0.40 9.59
C PHE A 249 20.47 0.28 9.36
N SER A 250 20.91 -0.03 8.13
CA SER A 250 22.34 -0.02 7.79
C SER A 250 22.97 1.37 7.99
N PHE A 251 22.26 2.44 7.63
CA PHE A 251 22.68 3.81 7.96
C PHE A 251 22.74 4.07 9.47
N VAL A 252 21.77 3.54 10.23
CA VAL A 252 21.71 3.69 11.69
C VAL A 252 22.91 3.01 12.36
N ILE A 253 23.23 1.77 12.01
CA ILE A 253 24.39 1.06 12.56
C ILE A 253 25.69 1.73 12.14
N SER A 254 25.76 2.28 10.93
CA SER A 254 26.93 3.04 10.46
C SER A 254 27.13 4.33 11.27
N ASN A 255 26.08 4.84 11.92
CA ASN A 255 26.05 6.07 12.70
C ASN A 255 26.04 5.85 14.22
N ARG A 256 26.91 4.95 14.74
CA ARG A 256 26.95 4.52 16.16
C ARG A 256 27.01 5.63 17.24
N ALA A 257 27.08 6.91 16.86
CA ALA A 257 27.11 8.07 17.76
C ALA A 257 25.78 8.86 17.84
N SER A 258 24.81 8.69 16.93
CA SER A 258 23.57 9.48 16.92
C SER A 258 22.38 8.70 17.47
N THR A 259 21.67 9.29 18.43
CA THR A 259 20.40 8.77 18.96
C THR A 259 19.23 8.99 18.02
N ASP A 260 19.37 9.94 17.09
CA ASP A 260 18.36 10.34 16.13
C ASP A 260 18.47 9.53 14.83
N PHE A 261 17.33 9.15 14.23
CA PHE A 261 17.26 8.43 12.94
C PHE A 261 17.68 9.32 11.74
N ASP A 262 18.52 10.32 11.99
CA ASP A 262 19.06 11.25 11.03
C ASP A 262 20.22 10.59 10.27
N LEU A 263 19.93 10.17 9.03
CA LEU A 263 20.82 9.42 8.15
C LEU A 263 21.92 10.34 7.58
N LYS A 264 22.99 10.58 8.31
CA LYS A 264 24.08 11.51 7.93
C LYS A 264 25.38 10.85 7.40
N ILE A 265 25.36 9.55 7.09
CA ILE A 265 26.57 8.75 6.76
C ILE A 265 26.44 8.03 5.42
N THR A 266 27.58 7.67 4.80
CA THR A 266 27.68 6.90 3.55
C THR A 266 27.19 5.47 3.72
N LEU A 267 26.34 5.02 2.79
CA LEU A 267 25.84 3.66 2.75
C LEU A 267 26.93 2.69 2.26
N PRO A 268 27.07 1.47 2.83
CA PRO A 268 27.98 0.46 2.30
C PRO A 268 27.67 0.16 0.82
N PRO A 269 28.68 -0.12 -0.04
CA PRO A 269 28.47 -0.38 -1.47
C PRO A 269 27.48 -1.51 -1.76
N ALA A 270 27.50 -2.54 -0.91
CA ALA A 270 26.59 -3.69 -1.03
C ALA A 270 25.12 -3.32 -0.79
N ASP A 271 24.86 -2.33 0.06
CA ASP A 271 23.52 -1.84 0.37
C ASP A 271 23.08 -0.78 -0.64
N LEU A 272 24.03 -0.04 -1.23
CA LEU A 272 23.75 0.81 -2.40
C LEU A 272 23.23 -0.03 -3.57
N GLY A 273 23.86 -1.17 -3.86
CA GLY A 273 23.36 -2.10 -4.89
C GLY A 273 21.96 -2.65 -4.60
N LEU A 274 21.62 -2.84 -3.32
CA LEU A 274 20.28 -3.25 -2.89
C LEU A 274 19.26 -2.13 -3.10
N LEU A 275 19.61 -0.89 -2.72
CA LEU A 275 18.80 0.30 -2.94
C LEU A 275 18.55 0.54 -4.43
N GLU A 276 19.58 0.41 -5.27
CA GLU A 276 19.45 0.55 -6.72
C GLU A 276 18.48 -0.46 -7.32
N ALA A 277 18.60 -1.72 -6.93
CA ALA A 277 17.70 -2.78 -7.37
C ALA A 277 16.25 -2.52 -6.94
N LEU A 278 16.03 -2.10 -5.69
CA LEU A 278 14.71 -1.74 -5.19
C LEU A 278 14.08 -0.59 -6.01
N VAL A 279 14.85 0.46 -6.30
CA VAL A 279 14.37 1.60 -7.09
C VAL A 279 14.07 1.18 -8.54
N ARG A 280 14.94 0.38 -9.17
CA ARG A 280 14.68 -0.15 -10.53
C ARG A 280 13.44 -1.04 -10.56
N SER A 281 13.25 -1.89 -9.56
CA SER A 281 12.06 -2.71 -9.37
C SER A 281 10.79 -1.87 -9.25
N CYS A 282 10.76 -0.88 -8.36
CA CYS A 282 9.62 0.02 -8.17
C CYS A 282 9.28 0.79 -9.45
N ARG A 283 10.31 1.24 -10.18
CA ARG A 283 10.16 1.91 -11.48
C ARG A 283 9.55 0.99 -12.53
N LYS A 284 10.06 -0.24 -12.66
CA LYS A 284 9.55 -1.26 -13.61
C LYS A 284 8.09 -1.64 -13.32
N LEU A 285 7.75 -1.75 -12.04
CA LEU A 285 6.39 -2.03 -11.57
C LEU A 285 5.47 -0.81 -11.61
N GLY A 286 5.97 0.36 -12.02
CA GLY A 286 5.19 1.58 -12.18
C GLY A 286 4.65 2.16 -10.87
N MET A 287 5.30 1.88 -9.73
CA MET A 287 4.84 2.27 -8.39
C MET A 287 4.85 3.79 -8.16
N PHE A 288 5.60 4.56 -8.95
CA PHE A 288 5.71 6.01 -8.79
C PHE A 288 4.62 6.82 -9.50
N TYR A 289 3.63 6.16 -10.10
CA TYR A 289 2.57 6.81 -10.88
C TYR A 289 1.19 6.55 -10.26
N TYR A 290 0.48 7.61 -9.84
CA TYR A 290 -0.79 7.50 -9.12
C TYR A 290 -1.83 6.60 -9.81
N PRO A 291 -2.10 6.72 -11.12
CA PRO A 291 -3.05 5.83 -11.79
C PRO A 291 -2.67 4.34 -11.73
N ASN A 292 -1.38 3.99 -11.70
CA ASN A 292 -0.97 2.59 -11.51
C ASN A 292 -1.22 2.11 -10.08
N ILE A 293 -1.05 2.99 -9.08
CA ILE A 293 -1.36 2.69 -7.67
C ILE A 293 -2.85 2.42 -7.52
N LEU A 294 -3.68 3.30 -8.06
CA LEU A 294 -5.13 3.17 -7.97
C LEU A 294 -5.66 1.96 -8.76
N ALA A 295 -5.05 1.63 -9.91
CA ALA A 295 -5.41 0.46 -10.71
C ALA A 295 -5.18 -0.89 -9.99
N LYS A 296 -4.57 -0.90 -8.79
CA LYS A 296 -4.47 -2.09 -7.95
C LYS A 296 -5.76 -2.46 -7.25
N TYR A 297 -6.72 -1.55 -7.19
CA TYR A 297 -7.97 -1.73 -6.47
C TYR A 297 -9.13 -1.86 -7.46
N GLY A 298 -10.07 -2.74 -7.13
CA GLY A 298 -11.30 -2.94 -7.88
C GLY A 298 -12.41 -1.99 -7.43
N GLU A 299 -13.42 -1.81 -8.29
CA GLU A 299 -14.62 -1.00 -7.97
C GLU A 299 -15.44 -1.54 -6.78
N THR A 300 -15.19 -2.78 -6.37
CA THR A 300 -15.87 -3.43 -5.23
C THR A 300 -15.13 -3.29 -3.91
N ASP A 301 -13.90 -2.79 -3.94
CA ASP A 301 -13.09 -2.62 -2.73
C ASP A 301 -13.64 -1.46 -1.90
N LEU A 302 -13.50 -1.57 -0.57
CA LEU A 302 -13.99 -0.55 0.34
C LEU A 302 -13.12 0.72 0.22
N ASP A 303 -13.73 1.89 0.10
CA ASP A 303 -13.02 3.17 -0.05
C ASP A 303 -11.92 3.38 1.01
N SER A 304 -12.17 2.98 2.26
CA SER A 304 -11.19 3.06 3.34
C SER A 304 -9.97 2.16 3.11
N PHE A 305 -10.18 0.97 2.54
CA PHE A 305 -9.11 0.04 2.20
C PHE A 305 -8.27 0.55 1.03
N ILE A 306 -8.95 1.07 -0.01
CA ILE A 306 -8.29 1.71 -1.16
C ILE A 306 -7.43 2.89 -0.69
N TRP A 307 -7.99 3.77 0.15
CA TRP A 307 -7.27 4.95 0.65
C TRP A 307 -6.03 4.57 1.48
N VAL A 308 -6.16 3.67 2.45
CA VAL A 308 -5.03 3.21 3.27
C VAL A 308 -3.94 2.62 2.39
N GLY A 309 -4.31 1.77 1.43
CA GLY A 309 -3.36 1.15 0.52
C GLY A 309 -2.64 2.17 -0.36
N ILE A 310 -3.36 3.13 -0.95
CA ILE A 310 -2.75 4.22 -1.74
C ILE A 310 -1.77 5.03 -0.89
N GLU A 311 -2.17 5.44 0.31
CA GLU A 311 -1.34 6.25 1.20
C GLU A 311 -0.09 5.49 1.66
N GLU A 312 -0.20 4.19 1.88
CA GLU A 312 0.94 3.34 2.20
C GLU A 312 1.98 3.33 1.07
N ILE A 313 1.54 3.16 -0.18
CA ILE A 313 2.44 3.21 -1.34
C ILE A 313 3.08 4.59 -1.51
N LYS A 314 2.31 5.67 -1.38
CA LYS A 314 2.86 7.04 -1.45
C LYS A 314 3.92 7.28 -0.39
N ARG A 315 3.64 6.90 0.87
CA ARG A 315 4.57 7.07 2.00
C ARG A 315 5.81 6.22 1.83
N PHE A 316 5.67 4.98 1.35
CA PHE A 316 6.79 4.13 0.98
C PHE A 316 7.68 4.77 -0.09
N ASN A 317 7.09 5.24 -1.19
CA ASN A 317 7.84 5.87 -2.29
C ASN A 317 8.56 7.16 -1.85
N ILE A 318 7.95 7.95 -0.96
CA ILE A 318 8.58 9.15 -0.39
C ILE A 318 9.71 8.77 0.55
N ALA A 319 9.55 7.73 1.37
CA ALA A 319 10.63 7.21 2.20
C ALA A 319 11.80 6.73 1.34
N LEU A 320 11.51 6.00 0.25
CA LEU A 320 12.52 5.57 -0.72
C LEU A 320 13.26 6.76 -1.34
N TYR A 321 12.55 7.81 -1.77
CA TYR A 321 13.15 9.04 -2.30
C TYR A 321 14.08 9.72 -1.28
N LYS A 322 13.64 9.86 -0.02
CA LYS A 322 14.47 10.43 1.05
C LYS A 322 15.76 9.63 1.24
N VAL A 323 15.67 8.30 1.25
CA VAL A 323 16.83 7.40 1.39
C VAL A 323 17.78 7.53 0.20
N CYS A 324 17.26 7.60 -1.03
CA CYS A 324 18.05 7.83 -2.25
C CYS A 324 18.84 9.14 -2.17
N GLY A 325 18.18 10.24 -1.79
CA GLY A 325 18.86 11.54 -1.66
C GLY A 325 20.02 11.49 -0.66
N LYS A 326 19.81 10.86 0.50
CA LYS A 326 20.86 10.69 1.53
C LYS A 326 22.04 9.83 1.04
N ALA A 327 21.77 8.77 0.30
CA ALA A 327 22.81 7.92 -0.28
C ALA A 327 23.69 8.69 -1.29
N THR A 328 23.07 9.53 -2.13
CA THR A 328 23.77 10.31 -3.16
C THR A 328 24.59 11.46 -2.58
N SER A 329 24.09 12.22 -1.60
CA SER A 329 24.83 13.34 -0.98
C SER A 329 26.13 12.90 -0.28
N SER A 330 26.21 11.63 0.14
CA SER A 330 27.41 11.09 0.80
C SER A 330 28.55 10.74 -0.17
N SER A 331 28.22 10.38 -1.41
CA SER A 331 29.21 10.03 -2.44
C SER A 331 29.97 11.26 -2.98
N ILE A 332 29.44 12.46 -2.79
CA ILE A 332 30.04 13.73 -3.25
C ILE A 332 31.25 14.13 -2.37
N ARG A 333 31.34 13.63 -1.13
CA ARG A 333 32.40 14.03 -0.20
C ARG A 333 33.74 13.30 -0.37
N ASP A 334 33.80 12.25 -1.19
CA ASP A 334 34.97 11.34 -1.25
C ASP A 334 35.65 11.26 -2.64
N GLY A 335 35.43 12.23 -3.53
CA GLY A 335 35.91 12.16 -4.92
C GLY A 335 36.57 13.43 -5.45
N SER A 336 37.89 13.35 -5.66
CA SER A 336 38.73 14.33 -6.37
C SER A 336 38.16 14.81 -7.71
N ARG A 337 38.53 16.05 -8.05
CA ARG A 337 38.40 16.70 -9.37
C ARG A 337 38.60 15.73 -10.54
N GLY A 338 37.56 15.57 -11.36
CA GLY A 338 37.69 15.18 -12.76
C GLY A 338 36.79 14.03 -13.21
N ASP A 339 35.49 14.27 -13.38
CA ASP A 339 34.77 13.97 -14.63
C ASP A 339 33.32 14.47 -14.55
N THR A 340 32.87 15.18 -15.58
CA THR A 340 31.56 15.87 -15.65
C THR A 340 30.38 14.94 -15.94
N ASN A 341 30.38 13.72 -15.42
CA ASN A 341 29.16 12.91 -15.34
C ASN A 341 28.53 13.15 -13.98
N ALA A 342 27.62 14.12 -13.92
CA ALA A 342 26.80 14.38 -12.74
C ALA A 342 26.23 13.05 -12.23
N VAL A 343 26.60 12.66 -11.00
CA VAL A 343 26.04 11.48 -10.32
C VAL A 343 24.53 11.68 -10.30
N ARG A 344 23.82 10.95 -11.16
CA ARG A 344 22.36 11.04 -11.26
C ARG A 344 21.78 10.58 -9.93
N SER A 345 20.94 11.41 -9.31
CA SER A 345 20.10 10.98 -8.19
C SER A 345 19.38 9.69 -8.57
N LEU A 346 19.47 8.68 -7.70
CA LEU A 346 18.94 7.35 -7.97
C LEU A 346 17.41 7.35 -8.20
N LEU A 347 16.73 8.27 -7.52
CA LEU A 347 15.31 8.57 -7.66
C LEU A 347 15.12 10.08 -7.54
N THR A 348 14.54 10.71 -8.55
CA THR A 348 14.30 12.16 -8.57
C THR A 348 12.88 12.49 -8.12
N ALA A 349 12.66 13.71 -7.61
CA ALA A 349 11.29 14.15 -7.30
C ALA A 349 10.41 14.18 -8.55
N GLY A 350 11.01 14.38 -9.74
CA GLY A 350 10.32 14.35 -11.03
C GLY A 350 9.65 13.01 -11.38
N GLU A 351 10.13 11.91 -10.80
CA GLU A 351 9.56 10.58 -11.00
C GLU A 351 8.34 10.30 -10.11
N LEU A 352 8.15 11.07 -9.03
CA LEU A 352 7.04 10.90 -8.10
C LEU A 352 5.77 11.59 -8.64
N GLN A 353 5.01 10.86 -9.44
CA GLN A 353 3.80 11.33 -10.11
C GLN A 353 2.54 11.02 -9.29
N PHE A 354 2.51 11.57 -8.08
CA PHE A 354 1.39 11.54 -7.14
C PHE A 354 1.52 12.73 -6.16
N PRO A 355 0.42 13.18 -5.52
CA PRO A 355 0.48 14.27 -4.55
C PRO A 355 1.10 13.82 -3.22
N LEU A 356 1.53 14.79 -2.40
CA LEU A 356 1.99 14.49 -1.04
C LEU A 356 0.89 13.77 -0.24
N PRO A 357 1.27 12.82 0.65
CA PRO A 357 0.33 12.10 1.48
C PRO A 357 -0.55 13.05 2.29
N SER A 358 -1.84 12.75 2.35
CA SER A 358 -2.86 13.62 2.95
C SER A 358 -3.41 13.05 4.25
N ASN A 359 -4.24 13.83 4.95
CA ASN A 359 -5.04 13.43 6.12
C ASN A 359 -4.28 12.60 7.17
N CYS A 360 -3.19 13.17 7.70
CA CYS A 360 -2.40 12.59 8.78
C CYS A 360 -3.24 12.09 9.99
N PRO A 361 -4.34 12.75 10.42
CA PRO A 361 -5.19 12.22 11.47
C PRO A 361 -5.81 10.87 11.13
N LEU A 362 -6.24 10.68 9.87
CA LEU A 362 -6.85 9.45 9.40
C LEU A 362 -5.83 8.31 9.30
N TRP A 363 -4.62 8.62 8.83
CA TRP A 363 -3.50 7.67 8.78
C TRP A 363 -3.08 7.16 10.16
N ASN A 364 -3.22 8.00 11.19
CA ASN A 364 -2.83 7.67 12.56
C ASN A 364 -4.02 7.19 13.44
N ALA A 365 -5.19 6.93 12.85
CA ALA A 365 -6.34 6.45 13.58
C ALA A 365 -6.03 5.07 14.21
N ALA A 366 -6.23 4.94 15.52
CA ALA A 366 -5.90 3.75 16.30
C ALA A 366 -6.85 2.56 16.04
N GLY A 367 -7.97 2.78 15.34
CA GLY A 367 -8.92 1.74 15.03
C GLY A 367 -10.13 2.27 14.24
N ARG A 368 -11.03 1.34 13.88
CA ARG A 368 -12.21 1.60 13.05
C ARG A 368 -13.08 2.72 13.59
N ASP A 369 -13.32 2.77 14.90
CA ASP A 369 -14.23 3.77 15.50
C ASP A 369 -13.67 5.20 15.37
N GLN A 370 -12.37 5.37 15.63
CA GLN A 370 -11.70 6.66 15.44
C GLN A 370 -11.65 7.05 13.96
N TRP A 371 -11.40 6.08 13.08
CA TRP A 371 -11.41 6.30 11.64
C TRP A 371 -12.77 6.81 11.17
N MET A 372 -13.86 6.14 11.58
CA MET A 372 -15.23 6.51 11.22
C MET A 372 -15.64 7.87 11.79
N ALA A 373 -15.14 8.25 12.97
CA ALA A 373 -15.37 9.56 13.56
C ALA A 373 -14.76 10.68 12.72
N ILE A 374 -13.48 10.55 12.31
CA ILE A 374 -12.77 11.54 11.48
C ILE A 374 -13.47 11.72 10.13
N VAL A 375 -13.87 10.61 9.53
CA VAL A 375 -14.58 10.55 8.25
C VAL A 375 -15.97 11.16 8.28
N SER A 376 -16.66 11.09 9.41
CA SER A 376 -17.99 11.68 9.54
C SER A 376 -17.93 13.21 9.62
N ASP A 377 -16.78 13.76 10.01
CA ASP A 377 -16.56 15.21 10.20
C ASP A 377 -15.98 15.87 8.94
N GLU A 378 -15.12 15.17 8.20
CA GLU A 378 -14.57 15.62 6.91
C GLU A 378 -15.39 15.04 5.74
N LYS A 379 -16.02 15.90 4.91
CA LYS A 379 -16.62 15.46 3.64
C LYS A 379 -15.52 14.86 2.75
N LEU A 380 -15.49 13.54 2.71
CA LEU A 380 -14.49 12.72 2.06
C LEU A 380 -14.35 12.96 0.55
N ALA A 381 -13.45 13.86 0.18
CA ALA A 381 -12.89 13.90 -1.16
C ALA A 381 -11.71 12.93 -1.25
N PHE A 382 -11.96 11.63 -1.07
CA PHE A 382 -10.90 10.62 -0.91
C PHE A 382 -10.05 10.32 -2.15
N LEU A 383 -10.47 10.78 -3.34
CA LEU A 383 -9.90 10.36 -4.61
C LEU A 383 -9.79 11.53 -5.62
N ASP A 384 -9.51 12.75 -5.15
CA ASP A 384 -9.21 13.93 -6.01
C ASP A 384 -7.71 14.02 -6.40
N ASP A 385 -6.94 12.96 -6.13
CA ASP A 385 -5.48 12.90 -6.37
C ASP A 385 -5.08 12.81 -7.86
N TYR A 386 -6.07 12.78 -8.76
CA TYR A 386 -5.87 12.90 -10.20
C TYR A 386 -5.48 14.31 -10.64
N CYS A 387 -5.63 15.31 -9.76
CA CYS A 387 -5.18 16.67 -10.05
C CYS A 387 -3.64 16.70 -10.15
N GLN A 388 -3.14 16.59 -11.38
CA GLN A 388 -1.71 16.55 -11.65
C GLN A 388 -0.99 17.78 -11.14
N GLU A 389 -1.65 18.93 -11.03
CA GLU A 389 -1.09 20.19 -10.52
C GLU A 389 -0.48 20.04 -9.12
N HIS A 390 -1.03 19.15 -8.29
CA HIS A 390 -0.57 18.90 -6.92
C HIS A 390 0.49 17.80 -6.80
N TRP A 391 0.93 17.21 -7.91
CA TRP A 391 1.92 16.13 -7.89
C TRP A 391 3.31 16.62 -7.51
N ILE A 392 4.05 15.78 -6.77
CA ILE A 392 5.43 16.06 -6.32
C ILE A 392 6.33 16.39 -7.52
N SER A 393 6.15 15.70 -8.64
CA SER A 393 6.87 15.92 -9.90
C SER A 393 6.86 17.37 -10.38
N ASN A 394 5.81 18.14 -10.09
CA ASN A 394 5.73 19.55 -10.51
C ASN A 394 6.61 20.47 -9.66
N SER A 395 6.93 20.05 -8.44
CA SER A 395 7.83 20.76 -7.52
C SER A 395 9.26 20.23 -7.57
N ALA A 396 9.58 19.32 -8.51
CA ALA A 396 10.85 18.62 -8.56
C ALA A 396 12.06 19.56 -8.60
N LYS A 397 11.99 20.64 -9.39
CA LYS A 397 13.08 21.63 -9.48
C LYS A 397 13.41 22.29 -8.13
N VAL A 398 12.42 22.45 -7.25
CA VAL A 398 12.60 23.05 -5.93
C VAL A 398 13.10 21.99 -4.95
N LEU A 399 12.51 20.80 -4.96
CA LEU A 399 12.86 19.72 -4.04
C LEU A 399 14.25 19.14 -4.30
N ASP A 400 14.60 18.93 -5.57
CA ASP A 400 15.92 18.44 -5.95
C ASP A 400 17.02 19.49 -5.67
N PHE A 401 16.68 20.79 -5.62
CA PHE A 401 17.58 21.87 -5.20
C PHE A 401 17.83 21.93 -3.68
N PHE A 402 16.86 21.53 -2.85
CA PHE A 402 17.04 21.46 -1.40
C PHE A 402 17.73 20.18 -0.92
N MET A 403 17.79 19.14 -1.77
CA MET A 403 18.41 17.85 -1.46
C MET A 403 19.81 17.67 -2.07
N SER A 404 20.20 18.51 -3.02
CA SER A 404 21.59 18.72 -3.46
C SER A 404 22.37 19.58 -2.47
#